data_AF-A0A8R1IVH9-F1
#
_entry.id   AF-A0A8R1IVH9-F1
#
_cell.length_a   1.000
_cell.length_b   1.000
_cell.length_c   1.000
_cell.angle_alpha   90.00
_cell.angle_beta   90.00
_cell.angle_gamma   90.00
#
_symmetry.space_group_name_H-M   'P 1'
#
loop_
_entity.id
_entity.type
_entity.pdbx_description
1 polymer ?
#
loop_
_entity_poly.entity_id
_entity_poly.type
_entity_poly.pdbx_seq_one_letter_code
_entity_poly.pdbx_strand_id
1 'polypeptide(L)'
;MRRSLRTEMRVARTTGIVVAAFIVCWIPFTTIYVLQAYSVCTVAAGCIPTSLFTIAFWLGYSNSAVNPILYAAFSRDFRVALKRLFFQKPKF
;
A
#
# COMPACT_ATOMS: atom_id res chain seq x y z
N MET A 1 11.50 0.31 -31.52
CA MET A 1 10.25 -0.36 -31.10
C MET A 1 10.42 -1.34 -29.92
N ARG A 2 11.30 -2.36 -29.95
CA ARG A 2 11.47 -3.31 -28.81
C ARG A 2 11.92 -2.71 -27.46
N ARG A 3 12.56 -1.53 -27.46
CA ARG A 3 13.01 -0.83 -26.25
C ARG A 3 11.84 -0.17 -25.47
N SER A 4 10.79 0.32 -26.14
CA SER A 4 9.64 0.94 -25.45
C SER A 4 8.83 -0.12 -24.69
N LEU A 5 8.51 -1.25 -25.34
CA LEU A 5 7.79 -2.37 -24.73
C LEU A 5 8.45 -2.88 -23.44
N ARG A 6 9.79 -2.95 -23.41
CA ARG A 6 10.54 -3.40 -22.22
C ARG A 6 10.48 -2.39 -21.07
N THR A 7 10.39 -1.09 -21.37
CA THR A 7 10.18 -0.02 -20.39
C THR A 7 8.73 -0.02 -19.90
N GLU A 8 7.77 -0.16 -20.80
CA GLU A 8 6.34 -0.22 -20.47
C GLU A 8 6.03 -1.40 -19.55
N MET A 9 6.57 -2.59 -19.84
CA MET A 9 6.45 -3.77 -18.96
C MET A 9 7.07 -3.54 -17.58
N ARG A 10 8.13 -2.72 -17.48
CA ARG A 10 8.79 -2.41 -16.20
C ARG A 10 7.95 -1.45 -15.35
N VAL A 11 7.33 -0.46 -15.99
CA VAL A 11 6.37 0.45 -15.36
C VAL A 11 5.15 -0.34 -14.92
N ALA A 12 4.54 -1.13 -15.80
CA ALA A 12 3.38 -1.96 -15.51
C ALA A 12 3.62 -2.97 -14.38
N ARG A 13 4.80 -3.59 -14.31
CA ARG A 13 5.17 -4.49 -13.20
C ARG A 13 5.24 -3.75 -11.86
N THR A 14 5.76 -2.52 -11.86
CA THR A 14 5.86 -1.72 -10.63
C THR A 14 4.46 -1.29 -10.18
N THR A 15 3.63 -0.80 -11.11
CA THR A 15 2.23 -0.45 -10.84
C THR A 15 1.42 -1.65 -10.36
N GLY A 16 1.60 -2.82 -10.98
CA GLY A 16 0.92 -4.05 -10.58
C GLY A 16 1.24 -4.49 -9.15
N ILE A 17 2.49 -4.35 -8.71
CA ILE A 17 2.89 -4.64 -7.32
C ILE A 17 2.26 -3.64 -6.34
N VAL A 18 2.23 -2.35 -6.69
CA VAL A 18 1.60 -1.31 -5.86
C VAL A 18 0.10 -1.61 -5.70
N VAL A 19 -0.58 -1.93 -6.80
CA VAL A 19 -2.00 -2.30 -6.79
C VAL A 19 -2.24 -3.56 -5.97
N ALA A 20 -1.40 -4.60 -6.12
CA ALA A 20 -1.52 -5.82 -5.33
C ALA A 20 -1.31 -5.58 -3.83
N ALA A 21 -0.32 -4.77 -3.45
CA ALA A 21 -0.08 -4.40 -2.06
C ALA A 21 -1.25 -3.59 -1.47
N PHE A 22 -1.78 -2.65 -2.24
CA PHE A 22 -2.96 -1.88 -1.85
C PHE A 22 -4.16 -2.80 -1.60
N ILE A 23 -4.42 -3.75 -2.50
CA ILE A 23 -5.48 -4.76 -2.35
C ILE A 23 -5.26 -5.61 -1.08
N VAL A 24 -4.05 -6.11 -0.84
CA VAL A 24 -3.75 -6.94 0.34
C VAL A 24 -3.90 -6.15 1.66
N CYS A 25 -3.51 -4.88 1.69
CA CYS A 25 -3.69 -4.03 2.86
C CYS A 25 -5.15 -3.62 3.08
N TRP A 26 -5.93 -3.51 2.00
CA TRP A 26 -7.30 -3.01 2.04
C TRP A 26 -8.33 -4.13 2.27
N ILE A 27 -8.10 -5.35 1.74
CA ILE A 27 -9.00 -6.50 1.92
C ILE A 27 -9.40 -6.74 3.39
N PRO A 28 -8.48 -6.83 4.36
CA PRO A 28 -8.84 -7.11 5.75
C PRO A 28 -9.80 -6.05 6.31
N PHE A 29 -9.53 -4.78 6.00
CA PHE A 29 -10.35 -3.66 6.45
C PHE A 29 -11.74 -3.69 5.82
N THR A 30 -11.84 -3.83 4.49
CA THR A 30 -13.13 -3.90 3.80
C THR A 30 -13.95 -5.10 4.22
N THR A 31 -13.34 -6.28 4.39
CA THR A 31 -14.06 -7.48 4.83
C THR A 31 -14.66 -7.29 6.22
N ILE A 32 -13.88 -6.78 7.19
CA ILE A 32 -14.38 -6.53 8.55
C ILE A 32 -15.47 -5.45 8.54
N TYR A 33 -15.31 -4.39 7.74
CA TYR A 33 -16.29 -3.31 7.65
C TYR A 33 -17.63 -3.79 7.06
N VAL A 34 -17.60 -4.59 6.00
CA VAL A 34 -18.80 -5.19 5.39
C VAL A 34 -19.48 -6.16 6.35
N LEU A 35 -18.71 -7.02 7.02
CA LEU A 35 -19.24 -7.96 8.01
C LEU A 35 -19.94 -7.26 9.18
N GLN A 36 -19.40 -6.12 9.64
CA GLN A 36 -20.06 -5.28 10.63
C GLN A 36 -21.30 -4.57 10.07
N ALA A 37 -21.23 -4.01 8.87
CA ALA A 37 -22.32 -3.27 8.26
C ALA A 37 -23.58 -4.12 8.06
N TYR A 38 -23.41 -5.39 7.67
CA TYR A 38 -24.52 -6.35 7.53
C TYR A 38 -24.84 -7.12 8.82
N SER A 39 -24.20 -6.78 9.95
CA SER A 39 -24.39 -7.45 11.24
C SER A 39 -24.17 -8.97 11.21
N VAL A 40 -23.42 -9.47 10.21
CA VAL A 40 -23.13 -10.90 10.04
C VAL A 40 -22.16 -11.38 11.11
N CYS A 41 -21.18 -10.54 11.43
CA CYS A 41 -20.07 -10.88 12.30
C CYS A 41 -19.51 -9.57 12.89
N THR A 42 -19.76 -9.31 14.16
CA THR A 42 -19.37 -8.04 14.82
C THR A 42 -18.39 -8.30 15.96
N VAL A 43 -17.63 -7.26 16.32
CA VAL A 43 -16.75 -7.30 17.50
C VAL A 43 -17.59 -7.46 18.78
N ALA A 44 -18.78 -6.83 18.82
CA ALA A 44 -19.71 -6.94 19.95
C ALA A 44 -20.30 -8.36 20.12
N ALA A 45 -20.50 -9.08 19.02
CA ALA A 45 -20.93 -10.49 19.03
C ALA A 45 -19.80 -11.47 19.35
N GLY A 46 -18.56 -10.99 19.57
CA GLY A 46 -17.40 -11.82 19.88
C GLY A 46 -16.82 -12.60 18.70
N CYS A 47 -17.41 -12.48 17.50
CA CYS A 47 -16.97 -13.21 16.32
C CYS A 47 -15.67 -12.67 15.71
N ILE A 48 -15.35 -11.38 15.94
CA ILE A 48 -14.11 -10.75 15.50
C ILE A 48 -13.29 -10.35 16.72
N PRO A 49 -12.06 -10.86 16.89
CA PRO A 49 -11.18 -10.44 17.96
C PRO A 49 -10.86 -8.94 17.87
N THR A 50 -10.88 -8.24 19.00
CA THR A 50 -10.56 -6.80 19.06
C THR A 50 -9.18 -6.49 18.47
N SER A 51 -8.20 -7.36 18.71
CA SER A 51 -6.86 -7.25 18.14
C SER A 51 -6.86 -7.25 16.61
N LEU A 52 -7.67 -8.13 15.98
CA LEU A 52 -7.80 -8.22 14.53
C LEU A 52 -8.45 -6.96 13.96
N PHE A 53 -9.49 -6.44 14.64
CA PHE A 53 -10.13 -5.18 14.28
C PHE A 53 -9.16 -4.01 14.36
N THR A 54 -8.39 -3.90 15.45
CA THR A 54 -7.38 -2.86 15.63
C THR A 54 -6.32 -2.93 14.53
N ILE A 55 -5.77 -4.11 14.24
CA ILE A 55 -4.76 -4.29 13.17
C ILE A 55 -5.32 -3.89 11.81
N ALA A 56 -6.53 -4.33 11.46
CA ALA A 56 -7.17 -4.00 10.19
C ALA A 56 -7.49 -2.49 10.08
N PHE A 57 -7.92 -1.87 11.17
CA PHE A 57 -8.16 -0.43 11.25
C PHE A 57 -6.88 0.37 11.01
N TRP A 58 -5.78 0.01 11.69
CA TRP A 58 -4.49 0.66 11.48
C TRP A 58 -3.91 0.41 10.09
N LEU A 59 -4.11 -0.77 9.52
CA LEU A 59 -3.75 -1.09 8.13
C LEU A 59 -4.51 -0.22 7.12
N GLY A 60 -5.84 -0.12 7.29
CA GLY A 60 -6.70 0.73 6.47
C GLY A 60 -6.40 2.22 6.64
N TYR A 61 -6.05 2.66 7.85
CA TYR A 61 -5.64 4.04 8.12
C TYR A 61 -4.26 4.36 7.52
N SER A 62 -3.37 3.38 7.47
CA SER A 62 -2.03 3.53 6.87
C SER A 62 -2.06 3.69 5.35
N ASN A 63 -3.22 3.63 4.68
CA ASN A 63 -3.37 3.74 3.22
C ASN A 63 -2.67 4.98 2.61
N SER A 64 -2.45 6.04 3.37
CA SER A 64 -1.69 7.23 2.93
C SER A 64 -0.17 7.12 3.18
N ALA A 65 0.27 6.45 4.25
CA ALA A 65 1.68 6.20 4.58
C ALA A 65 2.29 5.05 3.75
N VAL A 66 1.46 4.09 3.36
CA VAL A 66 1.82 2.94 2.53
C VAL A 66 2.21 3.38 1.12
N ASN A 67 1.64 4.48 0.61
CA ASN A 67 1.96 5.01 -0.72
C ASN A 67 3.46 5.43 -0.84
N PRO A 68 4.02 6.36 -0.03
CA PRO A 68 5.45 6.68 -0.05
C PRO A 68 6.37 5.49 0.19
N ILE A 69 6.00 4.56 1.08
CA ILE A 69 6.82 3.38 1.42
C ILE A 69 6.84 2.38 0.25
N LEU A 70 5.71 2.15 -0.41
CA LEU A 70 5.63 1.32 -1.62
C LEU A 70 6.47 1.94 -2.76
N TYR A 71 6.34 3.25 -2.97
CA TYR A 71 7.16 3.95 -3.96
C TYR A 71 8.65 3.90 -3.59
N ALA A 72 9.02 4.13 -2.34
CA ALA A 72 10.41 4.10 -1.88
C ALA A 72 11.03 2.68 -1.88
N ALA A 73 10.27 1.64 -1.57
CA ALA A 73 10.77 0.26 -1.57
C ALA A 73 10.91 -0.32 -2.99
N PHE A 74 9.95 -0.03 -3.87
CA PHE A 74 9.83 -0.74 -5.15
C PHE A 74 10.10 0.11 -6.39
N SER A 75 9.93 1.43 -6.35
CA SER A 75 10.34 2.30 -7.45
C SER A 75 11.82 2.69 -7.34
N ARG A 76 12.64 2.19 -8.28
CA ARG A 76 14.05 2.61 -8.37
C ARG A 76 14.17 4.10 -8.67
N ASP A 77 13.26 4.65 -9.48
CA ASP A 77 13.26 6.06 -9.83
C ASP A 77 12.91 6.94 -8.62
N PHE A 78 11.99 6.49 -7.76
CA PHE A 78 11.67 7.17 -6.52
C PHE A 78 12.81 7.11 -5.50
N ARG A 79 13.54 5.98 -5.42
CA ARG A 79 14.76 5.87 -4.61
C ARG A 79 15.87 6.80 -5.09
N VAL A 80 16.01 6.96 -6.41
CA VAL A 80 16.97 7.89 -7.01
C VAL A 80 16.57 9.34 -6.72
N ALA A 81 15.27 9.68 -6.82
CA ALA A 81 14.75 10.99 -6.46
C ALA A 81 14.92 11.30 -4.96
N LEU A 82 14.60 10.35 -4.08
CA LEU A 82 14.84 10.46 -2.63
C LEU A 82 16.31 10.65 -2.30
N LYS A 83 17.21 9.87 -2.92
CA LYS A 83 18.64 10.08 -2.75
C LYS A 83 19.09 11.46 -3.21
N ARG A 84 18.53 11.99 -4.30
CA ARG A 84 18.82 13.36 -4.74
C ARG A 84 18.31 14.39 -3.74
N LEU A 85 17.10 14.23 -3.22
CA LEU A 85 16.52 15.13 -2.21
C LEU A 85 17.31 15.15 -0.89
N PHE A 86 17.74 13.99 -0.39
CA PHE A 86 18.41 13.88 0.90
C PHE A 86 19.95 13.98 0.86
N PHE A 87 20.58 13.67 -0.29
CA PHE A 87 22.04 13.69 -0.42
C PHE A 87 22.56 14.69 -1.47
N GLN A 88 21.73 15.55 -2.05
CA GLN A 88 22.27 16.74 -2.73
C GLN A 88 22.89 17.65 -1.67
N LYS A 89 24.22 17.73 -1.68
CA LYS A 89 24.92 18.83 -0.99
C LYS A 89 24.38 20.15 -1.54
N PRO A 90 24.01 21.12 -0.68
CA PRO A 90 23.59 22.42 -1.15
C PRO A 90 24.69 23.00 -2.03
N LYS A 91 24.33 23.41 -3.24
CA LYS A 91 25.22 24.22 -4.08
C LYS A 91 25.26 25.61 -3.44
N PHE A 92 26.29 25.83 -2.61
CA PHE A 92 26.78 27.18 -2.32
C PHE A 92 27.62 27.66 -3.51
#